data_AF-A0AA36JP40-F1
#
_entry.id   AF-A0AA36JP40-F1
#
_cell.length_a   1.000
_cell.length_b   1.000
_cell.length_c   1.000
_cell.angle_alpha   90.00
_cell.angle_beta   90.00
_cell.angle_gamma   90.00
#
_symmetry.space_group_name_H-M   'P 1'
#
loop_
_entity.id
_entity.type
_entity.pdbx_description
1 polymer ?
#
loop_
_entity_poly.entity_id
_entity_poly.type
_entity_poly.pdbx_seq_one_letter_code
_entity_poly.pdbx_strand_id
1 'polypeptide(L)'
;MVGSLEFCTGKLGSRLILVLGHTKCGAIAGATQTFQAGGEKAPGSALEGLLQGLSVVAKEASEELGPGALQEELAAHATKVNVFSSMNFLLKYSEPIRELVRKGDLDIQGGIYHLETGRVEFLGRSPQQAELLAAEGTLPPSMALGTVRTTSDGPMAPQAALKLLKVGNERFVVGAPKAGKVHSSMRETLATGQAPHTALVGCADSRVPLETVFDALPGDLFVLRNAGNTCTHAEGSVLGSLEFCTGPLKTRLIFVLGHTSCGAIKGATSAFLSGQKKKAPQALDALLQGLGSVVSDAQKELGKKATEEQVAAHAVKLNVFHTMNFMLKYSEPIRQKVRSGELEIQGGVYDLQTGRVEFLGASPSQAKLVAAEGAVAPSLKSKMQGA
;
A
#
# COMPACT_ATOMS: atom_id res chain seq x y z
N MET A 1 -0.19 -12.32 -18.55
CA MET A 1 1.19 -12.53 -19.06
C MET A 1 1.97 -13.52 -18.20
N VAL A 2 2.16 -13.27 -16.89
CA VAL A 2 2.94 -14.16 -16.00
C VAL A 2 2.48 -15.62 -16.02
N GLY A 3 1.19 -15.90 -15.85
CA GLY A 3 0.69 -17.27 -15.86
C GLY A 3 0.94 -18.03 -17.18
N SER A 4 0.95 -17.32 -18.32
CA SER A 4 1.30 -17.92 -19.62
C SER A 4 2.78 -18.29 -19.68
N LEU A 5 3.64 -17.46 -19.11
CA LEU A 5 5.08 -17.74 -19.01
C LEU A 5 5.34 -18.90 -18.04
N GLU A 6 4.68 -18.93 -16.87
CA GLU A 6 4.77 -20.04 -15.92
C GLU A 6 4.32 -21.37 -16.54
N PHE A 7 3.25 -21.37 -17.34
CA PHE A 7 2.83 -22.54 -18.09
C PHE A 7 3.88 -22.94 -19.13
N CYS A 8 4.40 -21.98 -19.89
CA CYS A 8 5.41 -22.23 -20.91
C CYS A 8 6.71 -22.82 -20.33
N THR A 9 7.24 -22.24 -19.25
CA THR A 9 8.49 -22.69 -18.63
C THR A 9 8.29 -23.93 -17.76
N GLY A 10 7.18 -24.02 -17.03
CA GLY A 10 6.91 -25.11 -16.09
C GLY A 10 6.26 -26.35 -16.71
N LYS A 11 5.40 -26.20 -17.74
CA LYS A 11 4.70 -27.32 -18.38
C LYS A 11 5.26 -27.69 -19.74
N LEU A 12 5.65 -26.70 -20.55
CA LEU A 12 6.21 -26.95 -21.88
C LEU A 12 7.75 -27.05 -21.88
N GLY A 13 8.40 -26.69 -20.77
CA GLY A 13 9.85 -26.86 -20.58
C GLY A 13 10.70 -25.82 -21.30
N SER A 14 10.14 -24.67 -21.68
CA SER A 14 10.91 -23.56 -22.24
C SER A 14 11.98 -23.07 -21.25
N ARG A 15 13.23 -23.01 -21.71
CA ARG A 15 14.41 -22.67 -20.87
C ARG A 15 14.90 -21.23 -21.03
N LEU A 16 14.25 -20.43 -21.85
CA LEU A 16 14.59 -19.02 -22.08
C LEU A 16 13.33 -18.16 -22.13
N ILE A 17 13.31 -17.08 -21.34
CA ILE A 17 12.40 -15.95 -21.54
C ILE A 17 13.22 -14.79 -22.11
N LEU A 18 12.84 -14.31 -23.29
CA LEU A 18 13.39 -13.08 -23.86
C LEU A 18 12.37 -11.96 -23.70
N VAL A 19 12.71 -10.96 -22.88
CA VAL A 19 11.91 -9.74 -22.72
C VAL A 19 12.40 -8.71 -23.72
N LEU A 20 11.58 -8.44 -24.74
CA LEU A 20 11.91 -7.54 -25.84
C LEU A 20 11.19 -6.20 -25.71
N GLY A 21 11.97 -5.13 -25.64
CA GLY A 21 11.53 -3.79 -26.02
C GLY A 21 11.83 -3.52 -27.49
N HIS A 22 11.46 -2.35 -27.98
CA HIS A 22 11.82 -1.93 -29.34
C HIS A 22 12.04 -0.42 -29.42
N THR A 23 12.86 0.01 -30.37
CA THR A 23 13.03 1.44 -30.67
C THR A 23 11.68 2.05 -31.06
N LYS A 24 11.53 3.37 -30.91
CA LYS A 24 10.29 4.10 -31.26
C LYS A 24 9.02 3.53 -30.61
N CYS A 25 9.11 2.99 -29.39
CA CYS A 25 7.95 2.53 -28.65
C CYS A 25 7.02 3.70 -28.31
N GLY A 26 5.86 3.78 -28.97
CA GLY A 26 4.91 4.88 -28.80
C GLY A 26 4.41 5.05 -27.35
N ALA A 27 4.28 3.95 -26.61
CA ALA A 27 3.88 3.98 -25.20
C ALA A 27 4.97 4.60 -24.31
N ILE A 28 6.24 4.25 -24.52
CA ILE A 28 7.38 4.83 -23.78
C ILE A 28 7.58 6.29 -24.17
N ALA A 29 7.48 6.62 -25.46
CA ALA A 29 7.56 8.00 -25.94
C ALA A 29 6.45 8.86 -25.32
N GLY A 30 5.21 8.37 -25.30
CA GLY A 30 4.09 9.07 -24.67
C GLY A 30 4.25 9.22 -23.14
N ALA A 31 4.81 8.21 -22.46
CA ALA A 31 4.99 8.24 -21.02
C ALA A 31 6.09 9.26 -20.62
N THR A 32 7.19 9.28 -21.36
CA THR A 32 8.30 10.21 -21.15
C THR A 32 7.93 11.65 -21.51
N GLN A 33 7.15 11.87 -22.58
CA GLN A 33 6.60 13.20 -22.90
C GLN A 33 5.67 13.73 -21.81
N THR A 34 4.74 12.88 -21.34
CA THR A 34 3.82 13.23 -20.24
C THR A 34 4.60 13.60 -18.97
N PHE A 35 5.64 12.83 -18.66
CA PHE A 35 6.53 13.09 -17.53
C PHE A 35 7.27 14.43 -17.68
N GLN A 36 7.88 14.72 -18.83
CA GLN A 36 8.57 15.98 -19.09
C GLN A 36 7.65 17.20 -19.06
N ALA A 37 6.40 17.04 -19.50
CA ALA A 37 5.41 18.10 -19.53
C ALA A 37 4.83 18.45 -18.14
N GLY A 38 5.21 17.73 -17.07
CA GLY A 38 4.68 17.92 -15.72
C GLY A 38 3.18 17.62 -15.62
N GLY A 39 2.62 16.88 -16.59
CA GLY A 39 1.19 16.60 -16.66
C GLY A 39 0.82 15.42 -15.78
N GLU A 40 0.14 15.68 -14.65
CA GLU A 40 -0.41 14.62 -13.79
C GLU A 40 -1.85 14.19 -14.15
N LYS A 41 -2.52 14.77 -15.17
CA LYS A 41 -3.92 14.38 -15.50
C LYS A 41 -4.52 14.94 -16.80
N ALA A 42 -5.16 14.06 -17.60
CA ALA A 42 -6.34 14.31 -18.46
C ALA A 42 -6.96 12.95 -18.90
N PRO A 43 -8.30 12.84 -19.13
CA PRO A 43 -9.17 11.82 -18.53
C PRO A 43 -9.26 10.43 -19.21
N GLY A 44 -9.27 9.38 -18.38
CA GLY A 44 -10.20 8.24 -18.37
C GLY A 44 -10.03 7.13 -19.42
N SER A 45 -8.92 7.09 -20.16
CA SER A 45 -8.75 6.13 -21.27
C SER A 45 -7.85 4.95 -20.89
N ALA A 46 -8.02 3.80 -21.57
CA ALA A 46 -7.12 2.64 -21.42
C ALA A 46 -5.64 2.98 -21.75
N LEU A 47 -5.42 3.99 -22.59
CA LEU A 47 -4.10 4.55 -22.89
C LEU A 47 -3.48 5.21 -21.65
N GLU A 48 -4.27 5.88 -20.82
CA GLU A 48 -3.78 6.52 -19.59
C GLU A 48 -3.28 5.49 -18.57
N GLY A 49 -4.01 4.39 -18.36
CA GLY A 49 -3.56 3.31 -17.47
C GLY A 49 -2.23 2.70 -17.91
N LEU A 50 -2.01 2.56 -19.23
CA LEU A 50 -0.73 2.11 -19.79
C LEU A 50 0.38 3.14 -19.52
N LEU A 51 0.13 4.42 -19.77
CA LEU A 51 1.11 5.49 -19.56
C LEU A 51 1.44 5.68 -18.07
N GLN A 52 0.45 5.53 -17.19
CA GLN A 52 0.62 5.59 -15.74
C GLN A 52 1.45 4.43 -15.21
N GLY A 53 1.27 3.21 -15.75
CA GLY A 53 2.15 2.07 -15.47
C GLY A 53 3.61 2.32 -15.86
N LEU A 54 3.84 3.09 -16.93
CA LEU A 54 5.16 3.47 -17.43
C LEU A 54 5.72 4.76 -16.81
N SER A 55 4.96 5.45 -15.97
CA SER A 55 5.41 6.70 -15.32
C SER A 55 6.64 6.48 -14.42
N VAL A 56 6.69 5.34 -13.74
CA VAL A 56 7.84 4.94 -12.90
C VAL A 56 9.08 4.74 -13.76
N VAL A 57 8.93 4.13 -14.93
CA VAL A 57 10.01 3.92 -15.90
C VAL A 57 10.53 5.26 -16.43
N ALA A 58 9.62 6.18 -16.78
CA ALA A 58 9.99 7.51 -17.26
C ALA A 58 10.76 8.31 -16.19
N LYS A 59 10.31 8.22 -14.93
CA LYS A 59 10.97 8.84 -13.79
C LYS A 59 12.37 8.27 -13.56
N GLU A 60 12.50 6.95 -13.45
CA GLU A 60 13.77 6.25 -13.25
C GLU A 60 14.76 6.58 -14.38
N ALA A 61 14.30 6.55 -15.63
CA ALA A 61 15.14 6.91 -16.78
C ALA A 61 15.62 8.37 -16.74
N SER A 62 14.75 9.30 -16.29
CA SER A 62 15.12 10.71 -16.14
C SER A 62 16.11 10.94 -14.99
N GLU A 63 15.99 10.18 -13.90
CA GLU A 63 16.91 10.25 -12.76
C GLU A 63 18.30 9.69 -13.14
N GLU A 64 18.35 8.61 -13.94
CA GLU A 64 19.60 8.01 -14.40
C GLU A 64 20.35 8.86 -15.44
N LEU A 65 19.63 9.53 -16.35
CA LEU A 65 20.24 10.39 -17.37
C LEU A 65 20.59 11.80 -16.85
N GLY A 66 19.92 12.24 -15.78
CA GLY A 66 20.08 13.59 -15.23
C GLY A 66 19.26 14.67 -15.96
N PRO A 67 19.27 15.91 -15.43
CA PRO A 67 18.48 17.00 -15.97
C PRO A 67 19.01 17.45 -17.35
N GLY A 68 18.11 17.63 -18.32
CA GLY A 68 18.44 18.18 -19.64
C GLY A 68 18.59 17.15 -20.77
N ALA A 69 18.35 15.86 -20.51
CA ALA A 69 18.33 14.84 -21.56
C ALA A 69 17.29 15.15 -22.64
N LEU A 70 17.66 14.93 -23.91
CA LEU A 70 16.74 15.12 -25.02
C LEU A 70 15.62 14.07 -24.97
N GLN A 71 14.44 14.40 -25.48
CA GLN A 71 13.29 13.51 -25.43
C GLN A 71 13.54 12.16 -26.13
N GLU A 72 14.31 12.15 -27.21
CA GLU A 72 14.69 10.90 -27.90
C GLU A 72 15.62 10.03 -27.05
N GLU A 73 16.59 10.64 -26.38
CA GLU A 73 17.53 9.95 -25.48
C GLU A 73 16.79 9.38 -24.27
N LEU A 74 15.88 10.17 -23.68
CA LEU A 74 15.04 9.74 -22.58
C LEU A 74 14.14 8.57 -22.97
N ALA A 75 13.49 8.62 -24.13
CA ALA A 75 12.63 7.53 -24.61
C ALA A 75 13.44 6.25 -24.93
N ALA A 76 14.64 6.39 -25.50
CA ALA A 76 15.52 5.26 -25.77
C ALA A 76 15.98 4.60 -24.45
N HIS A 77 16.42 5.39 -23.48
CA HIS A 77 16.87 4.87 -22.18
C HIS A 77 15.70 4.29 -21.38
N ALA A 78 14.54 4.95 -21.37
CA ALA A 78 13.32 4.43 -20.75
C ALA A 78 12.87 3.10 -21.35
N THR A 79 13.13 2.84 -22.63
CA THR A 79 12.88 1.53 -23.24
C THR A 79 13.75 0.44 -22.60
N LYS A 80 15.03 0.73 -22.36
CA LYS A 80 15.96 -0.18 -21.66
C LYS A 80 15.53 -0.41 -20.21
N VAL A 81 15.20 0.66 -19.48
CA VAL A 81 14.69 0.59 -18.10
C VAL A 81 13.40 -0.26 -18.05
N ASN A 82 12.48 -0.09 -19.01
CA ASN A 82 11.25 -0.88 -19.06
C ASN A 82 11.50 -2.38 -19.25
N VAL A 83 12.48 -2.73 -20.10
CA VAL A 83 12.86 -4.14 -20.31
C VAL A 83 13.36 -4.75 -19.00
N PHE A 84 14.30 -4.08 -18.32
CA PHE A 84 14.80 -4.57 -17.04
C PHE A 84 13.72 -4.59 -15.95
N SER A 85 12.87 -3.57 -15.87
CA SER A 85 11.74 -3.51 -14.95
C SER A 85 10.79 -4.69 -15.16
N SER A 86 10.51 -5.05 -16.41
CA SER A 86 9.70 -6.21 -16.78
C SER A 86 10.37 -7.54 -16.40
N MET A 87 11.68 -7.67 -16.56
CA MET A 87 12.43 -8.85 -16.10
C MET A 87 12.40 -8.97 -14.57
N ASN A 88 12.66 -7.86 -13.87
CA ASN A 88 12.63 -7.78 -12.41
C ASN A 88 11.24 -8.12 -11.88
N PHE A 89 10.20 -7.68 -12.57
CA PHE A 89 8.82 -8.04 -12.27
C PHE A 89 8.61 -9.56 -12.29
N LEU A 90 9.06 -10.26 -13.33
CA LEU A 90 8.93 -11.73 -13.39
C LEU A 90 9.64 -12.41 -12.22
N LEU A 91 10.89 -12.03 -11.94
CA LEU A 91 11.68 -12.60 -10.85
C LEU A 91 11.08 -12.28 -9.47
N LYS A 92 10.53 -11.09 -9.28
CA LYS A 92 9.98 -10.64 -8.00
C LYS A 92 8.64 -11.29 -7.69
N TYR A 93 7.79 -11.53 -8.69
CA TYR A 93 6.39 -11.91 -8.46
C TYR A 93 6.04 -13.34 -8.88
N SER A 94 6.81 -13.97 -9.77
CA SER A 94 6.65 -15.39 -10.09
C SER A 94 7.70 -16.22 -9.34
N GLU A 95 7.27 -16.83 -8.23
CA GLU A 95 8.10 -17.81 -7.52
C GLU A 95 8.48 -19.01 -8.40
N PRO A 96 7.58 -19.61 -9.22
CA PRO A 96 7.98 -20.69 -10.13
C PRO A 96 9.08 -20.29 -11.10
N ILE A 97 8.97 -19.12 -11.74
CA ILE A 97 10.01 -18.61 -12.65
C ILE A 97 11.31 -18.34 -11.88
N ARG A 98 11.22 -17.68 -10.72
CA ARG A 98 12.38 -17.37 -9.89
C ARG A 98 13.12 -18.62 -9.42
N GLU A 99 12.41 -19.67 -9.02
CA GLU A 99 12.99 -20.95 -8.64
C GLU A 99 13.72 -21.61 -9.81
N LEU A 100 13.12 -21.63 -11.00
CA LEU A 100 13.76 -22.17 -12.20
C LEU A 100 15.03 -21.38 -12.55
N VAL A 101 15.00 -20.05 -12.43
CA VAL A 101 16.18 -19.21 -12.65
C VAL A 101 17.25 -19.44 -11.58
N ARG A 102 16.86 -19.58 -10.31
CA ARG A 102 17.79 -19.86 -9.21
C ARG A 102 18.50 -21.20 -9.39
N LYS A 103 17.79 -22.22 -9.87
CA LYS A 103 18.33 -23.56 -10.15
C LYS A 103 19.16 -23.61 -11.44
N GLY A 104 19.07 -22.58 -12.29
CA GLY A 104 19.71 -22.55 -13.61
C GLY A 104 18.93 -23.30 -14.70
N ASP A 105 17.69 -23.70 -14.42
CA ASP A 105 16.80 -24.40 -15.36
C ASP A 105 16.13 -23.46 -16.37
N LEU A 106 16.13 -22.16 -16.08
CA LEU A 106 15.54 -21.10 -16.90
C LEU A 106 16.45 -19.88 -16.91
N ASP A 107 16.67 -19.29 -18.07
CA ASP A 107 17.35 -18.00 -18.21
C ASP A 107 16.37 -16.90 -18.62
N ILE A 108 16.60 -15.68 -18.15
CA ILE A 108 15.82 -14.49 -18.55
C ILE A 108 16.79 -13.47 -19.12
N GLN A 109 16.53 -13.07 -20.36
CA GLN A 109 17.37 -12.15 -21.11
C GLN A 109 16.54 -10.95 -21.57
N GLY A 110 17.12 -9.76 -21.53
CA GLY A 110 16.55 -8.55 -22.10
C GLY A 110 17.07 -8.30 -23.51
N GLY A 111 16.26 -7.67 -24.35
CA GLY A 111 16.69 -7.20 -25.66
C GLY A 111 15.91 -5.99 -26.16
N ILE A 112 16.51 -5.26 -27.10
CA ILE A 112 15.89 -4.15 -27.82
C ILE A 112 15.88 -4.48 -29.31
N TYR A 113 14.71 -4.54 -29.91
CA TYR A 113 14.56 -4.62 -31.36
C TYR A 113 14.63 -3.23 -32.00
N HIS A 114 15.61 -3.03 -32.87
CA HIS A 114 15.82 -1.78 -33.60
C HIS A 114 15.00 -1.81 -34.90
N LEU A 115 13.84 -1.14 -34.91
CA LEU A 115 12.92 -1.07 -36.06
C LEU A 115 13.60 -0.58 -37.34
N GLU A 116 14.59 0.29 -37.21
CA GLU A 116 15.33 0.90 -38.33
C GLU A 116 16.22 -0.10 -39.05
N THR A 117 16.79 -1.06 -38.30
CA THR A 117 17.82 -1.97 -38.81
C THR A 117 17.35 -3.43 -38.86
N GLY A 118 16.26 -3.76 -38.19
CA GLY A 118 15.77 -5.12 -38.00
C GLY A 118 16.64 -5.96 -37.06
N ARG A 119 17.61 -5.37 -36.36
CA ARG A 119 18.52 -6.10 -35.46
C ARG A 119 18.02 -6.08 -34.01
N VAL A 120 18.34 -7.15 -33.27
CA VAL A 120 18.14 -7.21 -31.83
C VAL A 120 19.47 -6.93 -31.12
N GLU A 121 19.47 -5.93 -30.25
CA GLU A 121 20.52 -5.71 -29.27
C GLU A 121 20.18 -6.49 -28.00
N PHE A 122 21.06 -7.40 -27.57
CA PHE A 122 20.85 -8.17 -26.34
C PHE A 122 21.42 -7.41 -25.15
N LEU A 123 20.58 -7.13 -24.16
CA LEU A 123 20.93 -6.38 -22.95
C LEU A 123 21.53 -7.27 -21.85
N GLY A 124 21.35 -8.59 -21.95
CA GLY A 124 21.77 -9.52 -20.93
C GLY A 124 20.73 -9.73 -19.82
N ARG A 125 21.17 -10.28 -18.69
CA ARG A 125 20.38 -10.42 -17.46
C ARG A 125 20.16 -9.05 -16.81
N SER A 126 19.11 -8.95 -16.01
CA SER A 126 18.88 -7.72 -15.25
C SER A 126 20.02 -7.49 -14.25
N PRO A 127 20.51 -6.24 -14.10
CA PRO A 127 21.47 -5.89 -13.05
C PRO A 127 21.00 -6.26 -11.63
N GLN A 128 19.68 -6.28 -11.38
CA GLN A 128 19.09 -6.60 -10.08
C GLN A 128 18.82 -8.10 -9.88
N GLN A 129 19.14 -8.96 -10.87
CA GLN A 129 18.75 -10.37 -10.84
C GLN A 129 19.34 -11.11 -9.63
N ALA A 130 20.62 -10.91 -9.30
CA ALA A 130 21.26 -11.60 -8.18
C ALA A 130 20.56 -11.29 -6.84
N GLU A 131 20.24 -10.02 -6.60
CA GLU A 131 19.52 -9.57 -5.41
C GLU A 131 18.11 -10.17 -5.34
N LEU A 132 17.37 -10.15 -6.45
CA LEU A 132 16.02 -10.69 -6.53
C LEU A 132 15.96 -12.22 -6.32
N LEU A 133 17.00 -12.95 -6.74
CA LEU A 133 17.12 -14.39 -6.49
C LEU A 133 17.49 -14.70 -5.04
N ALA A 134 18.28 -13.84 -4.39
CA ALA A 134 18.66 -13.94 -2.99
C ALA A 134 17.53 -13.52 -2.04
N ALA A 135 16.58 -12.69 -2.50
CA ALA A 135 15.42 -12.32 -1.72
C ALA A 135 14.55 -13.56 -1.42
N GLU A 136 14.50 -13.97 -0.15
CA GLU A 136 13.52 -14.94 0.34
C GLU A 136 12.12 -14.36 0.16
N GLY A 137 11.47 -14.70 -0.94
CA GLY A 137 10.07 -14.43 -1.18
C GLY A 137 9.22 -15.36 -0.33
N THR A 138 9.22 -15.19 0.99
CA THR A 138 8.33 -15.94 1.87
C THR A 138 6.90 -15.45 1.65
N LEU A 139 6.22 -16.11 0.71
CA LEU A 139 4.76 -16.17 0.76
C LEU A 139 4.41 -16.79 2.11
N PRO A 140 3.44 -16.23 2.84
CA PRO A 140 2.97 -16.84 4.05
C PRO A 140 2.37 -18.21 3.69
N PRO A 141 2.36 -19.18 4.62
CA PRO A 141 1.80 -20.51 4.38
C PRO A 141 0.40 -20.43 3.76
N SER A 142 -0.41 -19.44 4.16
CA SER A 142 -1.75 -19.18 3.63
C SER A 142 -1.78 -18.91 2.13
N MET A 143 -0.83 -18.13 1.61
CA MET A 143 -0.75 -17.79 0.19
C MET A 143 0.06 -18.80 -0.64
N ALA A 144 0.93 -19.58 0.00
CA ALA A 144 1.66 -20.66 -0.64
C ALA A 144 0.78 -21.92 -0.83
N LEU A 145 -0.10 -22.20 0.13
CA LEU A 145 -0.98 -23.37 0.13
C LEU A 145 -2.45 -23.05 -0.22
N GLY A 146 -2.81 -21.77 -0.33
CA GLY A 146 -4.21 -21.35 -0.48
C GLY A 146 -5.05 -21.68 0.76
N THR A 147 -4.45 -21.73 1.95
CA THR A 147 -5.10 -22.05 3.22
C THR A 147 -5.34 -20.78 4.04
N VAL A 148 -6.35 -20.79 4.91
CA VAL A 148 -6.68 -19.64 5.79
C VAL A 148 -6.03 -19.81 7.15
N ARG A 149 -5.68 -18.69 7.81
CA ARG A 149 -5.05 -18.70 9.14
C ARG A 149 -6.08 -18.83 10.25
N THR A 150 -5.85 -19.74 11.18
CA THR A 150 -6.67 -19.97 12.37
C THR A 150 -5.82 -19.93 13.65
N THR A 151 -6.45 -20.16 14.80
CA THR A 151 -5.78 -20.15 16.10
C THR A 151 -4.58 -21.12 16.19
N SER A 152 -4.51 -22.15 15.34
CA SER A 152 -3.36 -23.06 15.27
C SER A 152 -2.09 -22.44 14.72
N ASP A 153 -2.18 -21.38 13.90
CA ASP A 153 -1.05 -20.74 13.22
C ASP A 153 -0.24 -19.79 14.12
N GLY A 154 -0.79 -19.42 15.28
CA GLY A 154 -0.15 -18.51 16.23
C GLY A 154 0.04 -17.06 15.72
N PRO A 155 0.66 -16.19 16.53
CA PRO A 155 0.91 -14.80 16.17
C PRO A 155 2.06 -14.67 15.15
N MET A 156 1.94 -13.73 14.21
CA MET A 156 2.97 -13.42 13.22
C MET A 156 3.85 -12.24 13.66
N ALA A 157 5.14 -12.26 13.33
CA ALA A 157 6.01 -11.11 13.58
C ALA A 157 5.55 -9.86 12.80
N PRO A 158 5.63 -8.65 13.38
CA PRO A 158 5.13 -7.43 12.72
C PRO A 158 5.77 -7.17 11.35
N GLN A 159 7.07 -7.39 11.22
CA GLN A 159 7.80 -7.13 9.97
C GLN A 159 7.43 -8.14 8.89
N ALA A 160 7.15 -9.39 9.27
CA ALA A 160 6.62 -10.40 8.35
C ALA A 160 5.23 -9.98 7.86
N ALA A 161 4.33 -9.59 8.76
CA ALA A 161 2.99 -9.13 8.40
C ALA A 161 3.02 -7.87 7.50
N LEU A 162 3.91 -6.90 7.78
CA LEU A 162 4.08 -5.72 6.94
C LEU A 162 4.60 -6.08 5.54
N LYS A 163 5.52 -7.04 5.45
CA LYS A 163 5.99 -7.57 4.18
C LYS A 163 4.84 -8.19 3.38
N LEU A 164 3.90 -8.89 4.03
CA LEU A 164 2.72 -9.43 3.37
C LEU A 164 1.86 -8.35 2.73
N LEU A 165 1.56 -7.27 3.47
CA LEU A 165 0.82 -6.13 2.93
C LEU A 165 1.52 -5.53 1.71
N LYS A 166 2.84 -5.29 1.81
CA LYS A 166 3.62 -4.72 0.70
C LYS A 166 3.58 -5.61 -0.55
N VAL A 167 3.86 -6.90 -0.41
CA VAL A 167 3.85 -7.82 -1.55
C VAL A 167 2.43 -8.01 -2.10
N GLY A 168 1.43 -8.06 -1.23
CA GLY A 168 0.02 -8.18 -1.62
C GLY A 168 -0.49 -6.96 -2.41
N ASN A 169 -0.18 -5.75 -1.95
CA ASN A 169 -0.52 -4.53 -2.70
C ASN A 169 0.18 -4.46 -4.06
N GLU A 170 1.43 -4.87 -4.14
CA GLU A 170 2.12 -4.97 -5.43
C GLU A 170 1.42 -5.96 -6.38
N ARG A 171 0.97 -7.13 -5.89
CA ARG A 171 0.20 -8.09 -6.70
C ARG A 171 -1.14 -7.52 -7.18
N PHE A 172 -1.83 -6.78 -6.32
CA PHE A 172 -3.06 -6.08 -6.66
C PHE A 172 -2.84 -5.06 -7.79
N VAL A 173 -1.82 -4.20 -7.66
CA VAL A 173 -1.50 -3.13 -8.62
C VAL A 173 -1.23 -3.66 -10.02
N VAL A 174 -0.56 -4.80 -10.12
CA VAL A 174 -0.17 -5.41 -11.40
C VAL A 174 -1.18 -6.42 -11.95
N GLY A 175 -2.34 -6.54 -11.31
CA GLY A 175 -3.42 -7.42 -11.76
C GLY A 175 -3.08 -8.91 -11.68
N ALA A 176 -2.24 -9.31 -10.72
CA ALA A 176 -1.86 -10.70 -10.48
C ALA A 176 -2.15 -11.14 -9.03
N PRO A 177 -3.40 -10.97 -8.54
CA PRO A 177 -3.76 -11.43 -7.20
C PRO A 177 -3.61 -12.95 -7.11
N LYS A 178 -3.11 -13.42 -5.96
CA LYS A 178 -3.03 -14.84 -5.62
C LYS A 178 -4.18 -15.27 -4.73
N ALA A 179 -4.82 -14.35 -4.01
CA ALA A 179 -6.04 -14.65 -3.28
C ALA A 179 -7.11 -15.05 -4.29
N GLY A 180 -7.34 -16.35 -4.40
CA GLY A 180 -8.31 -16.95 -5.32
C GLY A 180 -9.75 -16.76 -4.84
N LYS A 181 -10.65 -17.54 -5.42
CA LYS A 181 -12.03 -17.59 -4.94
C LYS A 181 -12.06 -18.14 -3.51
N VAL A 182 -12.91 -17.57 -2.67
CA VAL A 182 -13.16 -18.11 -1.34
C VAL A 182 -13.94 -19.43 -1.48
N HIS A 183 -13.35 -20.53 -1.00
CA HIS A 183 -13.95 -21.86 -1.07
C HIS A 183 -14.71 -22.21 0.23
N SER A 184 -15.66 -23.15 0.15
CA SER A 184 -16.42 -23.60 1.33
C SER A 184 -15.53 -24.19 2.43
N SER A 185 -14.45 -24.87 2.05
CA SER A 185 -13.44 -25.42 2.98
C SER A 185 -12.73 -24.34 3.79
N MET A 186 -12.46 -23.18 3.20
CA MET A 186 -11.88 -22.03 3.92
C MET A 186 -12.85 -21.51 4.97
N ARG A 187 -14.14 -21.37 4.61
CA ARG A 187 -15.20 -20.96 5.55
C ARG A 187 -15.35 -21.96 6.71
N GLU A 188 -15.35 -23.26 6.41
CA GLU A 188 -15.42 -24.33 7.41
C GLU A 188 -14.21 -24.29 8.37
N THR A 189 -13.02 -24.04 7.83
CA THR A 189 -11.80 -23.89 8.62
C THR A 189 -11.88 -22.68 9.55
N LEU A 190 -12.28 -21.51 9.03
CA LEU A 190 -12.42 -20.27 9.81
C LEU A 190 -13.53 -20.33 10.86
N ALA A 191 -14.52 -21.22 10.71
CA ALA A 191 -15.54 -21.43 11.73
C ALA A 191 -14.96 -21.94 13.06
N THR A 192 -13.75 -22.54 13.03
CA THR A 192 -13.05 -23.04 14.22
C THR A 192 -12.21 -21.97 14.93
N GLY A 193 -11.90 -20.86 14.26
CA GLY A 193 -11.10 -19.77 14.82
C GLY A 193 -10.45 -18.88 13.77
N GLN A 194 -9.87 -17.77 14.23
CA GLN A 194 -9.16 -16.81 13.39
C GLN A 194 -7.81 -16.44 14.01
N ALA A 195 -6.83 -16.15 13.16
CA ALA A 195 -5.55 -15.58 13.57
C ALA A 195 -5.10 -14.52 12.53
N PRO A 196 -5.66 -13.31 12.58
CA PRO A 196 -5.24 -12.24 11.69
C PRO A 196 -3.77 -11.88 11.92
N HIS A 197 -3.02 -11.71 10.84
CA HIS A 197 -1.65 -11.21 10.93
C HIS A 197 -1.60 -9.69 11.11
N THR A 198 -2.68 -8.99 10.75
CA THR A 198 -2.75 -7.52 10.84
C THR A 198 -4.14 -7.03 11.22
N ALA A 199 -4.19 -6.06 12.13
CA ALA A 199 -5.35 -5.22 12.37
C ALA A 199 -5.29 -4.02 11.43
N LEU A 200 -6.24 -3.89 10.51
CA LEU A 200 -6.23 -2.87 9.47
C LEU A 200 -7.33 -1.84 9.73
N VAL A 201 -6.96 -0.59 9.97
CA VAL A 201 -7.88 0.54 10.10
C VAL A 201 -7.91 1.29 8.78
N GLY A 202 -9.07 1.39 8.16
CA GLY A 202 -9.24 2.07 6.88
C GLY A 202 -10.54 2.86 6.78
N CYS A 203 -10.70 3.56 5.66
CA CYS A 203 -11.89 4.36 5.43
C CYS A 203 -13.08 3.48 5.01
N ALA A 204 -14.30 3.90 5.35
CA ALA A 204 -15.55 3.31 4.87
C ALA A 204 -15.82 3.57 3.36
N ASP A 205 -14.94 4.30 2.68
CA ASP A 205 -15.03 4.56 1.24
C ASP A 205 -15.13 3.26 0.43
N SER A 206 -16.24 3.06 -0.27
CA SER A 206 -16.55 1.81 -0.98
C SER A 206 -15.58 1.50 -2.13
N ARG A 207 -14.79 2.48 -2.58
CA ARG A 207 -13.77 2.31 -3.63
C ARG A 207 -12.48 1.69 -3.10
N VAL A 208 -12.36 1.50 -1.79
CA VAL A 208 -11.17 0.94 -1.12
C VAL A 208 -11.52 -0.44 -0.52
N PRO A 209 -11.48 -1.52 -1.32
CA PRO A 209 -11.69 -2.88 -0.82
C PRO A 209 -10.40 -3.38 -0.14
N LEU A 210 -10.29 -3.16 1.17
CA LEU A 210 -9.06 -3.31 1.94
C LEU A 210 -8.37 -4.67 1.79
N GLU A 211 -9.13 -5.77 1.87
CA GLU A 211 -8.65 -7.13 1.72
C GLU A 211 -8.12 -7.40 0.31
N THR A 212 -8.82 -6.87 -0.70
CA THR A 212 -8.42 -6.97 -2.12
C THR A 212 -7.18 -6.15 -2.43
N VAL A 213 -7.10 -4.93 -1.88
CA VAL A 213 -5.96 -4.01 -2.04
C VAL A 213 -4.67 -4.64 -1.53
N PHE A 214 -4.73 -5.52 -0.54
CA PHE A 214 -3.59 -6.25 0.01
C PHE A 214 -3.53 -7.72 -0.41
N ASP A 215 -4.35 -8.15 -1.36
CA ASP A 215 -4.43 -9.54 -1.84
C ASP A 215 -4.42 -10.56 -0.68
N ALA A 216 -5.26 -10.30 0.32
CA ALA A 216 -5.33 -11.07 1.56
C ALA A 216 -6.48 -12.09 1.50
N LEU A 217 -6.30 -13.24 2.17
CA LEU A 217 -7.36 -14.23 2.31
C LEU A 217 -8.29 -13.91 3.49
N PRO A 218 -9.50 -14.48 3.53
CA PRO A 218 -10.35 -14.37 4.71
C PRO A 218 -9.63 -14.83 5.97
N GLY A 219 -9.71 -14.01 7.03
CA GLY A 219 -9.04 -14.27 8.31
C GLY A 219 -7.60 -13.74 8.42
N ASP A 220 -6.97 -13.30 7.33
CA ASP A 220 -5.63 -12.70 7.36
C ASP A 220 -5.63 -11.28 7.97
N LEU A 221 -6.67 -10.50 7.68
CA LEU A 221 -6.84 -9.13 8.15
C LEU A 221 -8.04 -9.02 9.09
N PHE A 222 -7.83 -8.33 10.22
CA PHE A 222 -8.91 -7.87 11.09
C PHE A 222 -9.24 -6.43 10.73
N VAL A 223 -10.32 -6.23 9.98
CA VAL A 223 -10.61 -4.96 9.30
C VAL A 223 -11.58 -4.10 10.09
N LEU A 224 -11.20 -2.84 10.32
CA LEU A 224 -12.01 -1.80 10.97
C LEU A 224 -12.19 -0.63 10.01
N ARG A 225 -13.45 -0.26 9.74
CA ARG A 225 -13.78 0.79 8.76
C ARG A 225 -14.73 1.82 9.33
N ASN A 226 -14.40 3.10 9.14
CA ASN A 226 -15.31 4.21 9.34
C ASN A 226 -14.97 5.36 8.39
N ALA A 227 -15.85 6.35 8.27
CA ALA A 227 -15.59 7.50 7.41
C ALA A 227 -14.35 8.28 7.93
N GLY A 228 -13.39 8.52 7.03
CA GLY A 228 -12.14 9.20 7.35
C GLY A 228 -11.16 8.39 8.20
N ASN A 229 -11.32 7.07 8.32
CA ASN A 229 -10.38 6.18 9.03
C ASN A 229 -9.98 6.68 10.43
N THR A 230 -10.95 7.22 11.17
CA THR A 230 -10.74 7.97 12.41
C THR A 230 -10.73 7.08 13.64
N CYS A 231 -9.96 7.48 14.65
CA CYS A 231 -10.08 6.98 16.02
C CYS A 231 -10.26 8.21 16.91
N THR A 232 -11.48 8.70 17.08
CA THR A 232 -11.75 10.01 17.72
C THR A 232 -12.26 9.90 19.16
N HIS A 233 -12.67 8.70 19.59
CA HIS A 233 -13.20 8.47 20.93
C HIS A 233 -12.48 7.29 21.58
N ALA A 234 -12.02 7.49 22.82
CA ALA A 234 -11.34 6.46 23.60
C ALA A 234 -12.28 5.29 23.95
N GLU A 235 -13.57 5.59 24.16
CA GLU A 235 -14.65 4.61 24.33
C GLU A 235 -15.21 4.09 22.99
N GLY A 236 -14.64 4.53 21.87
CA GLY A 236 -15.14 4.18 20.54
C GLY A 236 -14.89 2.72 20.20
N SER A 237 -15.82 2.14 19.43
CA SER A 237 -15.77 0.75 18.97
C SER A 237 -14.45 0.37 18.28
N VAL A 238 -13.80 1.33 17.61
CA VAL A 238 -12.52 1.10 16.92
C VAL A 238 -11.39 0.79 17.91
N LEU A 239 -11.23 1.59 18.97
CA LEU A 239 -10.11 1.39 19.92
C LEU A 239 -10.27 0.09 20.71
N GLY A 240 -11.49 -0.19 21.18
CA GLY A 240 -11.80 -1.47 21.85
C GLY A 240 -11.60 -2.68 20.93
N SER A 241 -11.96 -2.57 19.65
CA SER A 241 -11.72 -3.65 18.68
C SER A 241 -10.23 -3.88 18.41
N LEU A 242 -9.41 -2.84 18.45
CA LEU A 242 -7.95 -2.97 18.35
C LEU A 242 -7.35 -3.62 19.59
N GLU A 243 -7.84 -3.30 20.79
CA GLU A 243 -7.44 -3.99 22.02
C GLU A 243 -7.85 -5.47 22.00
N PHE A 244 -9.04 -5.78 21.48
CA PHE A 244 -9.47 -7.16 21.26
C PHE A 244 -8.56 -7.91 20.26
N CYS A 245 -8.21 -7.27 19.15
CA CYS A 245 -7.38 -7.88 18.13
C CYS A 245 -5.93 -8.08 18.60
N THR A 246 -5.35 -7.08 19.26
CA THR A 246 -3.96 -7.17 19.74
C THR A 246 -3.82 -7.99 21.01
N GLY A 247 -4.85 -8.05 21.86
CA GLY A 247 -4.93 -8.84 23.08
C GLY A 247 -5.33 -10.30 22.81
N PRO A 248 -6.63 -10.63 22.86
CA PRO A 248 -7.16 -11.97 22.59
C PRO A 248 -6.64 -12.64 21.30
N LEU A 249 -6.66 -11.96 20.15
CA LEU A 249 -6.21 -12.56 18.88
C LEU A 249 -4.68 -12.49 18.68
N LYS A 250 -3.96 -11.82 19.59
CA LYS A 250 -2.50 -11.71 19.61
C LYS A 250 -1.89 -11.14 18.33
N THR A 251 -2.65 -10.32 17.59
CA THR A 251 -2.16 -9.64 16.39
C THR A 251 -1.06 -8.64 16.75
N ARG A 252 0.06 -8.68 16.02
CA ARG A 252 1.26 -7.90 16.33
C ARG A 252 1.53 -6.73 15.37
N LEU A 253 0.67 -6.52 14.39
CA LEU A 253 0.73 -5.34 13.50
C LEU A 253 -0.62 -4.63 13.47
N ILE A 254 -0.63 -3.34 13.78
CA ILE A 254 -1.71 -2.42 13.40
C ILE A 254 -1.25 -1.65 12.17
N PHE A 255 -2.07 -1.63 11.12
CA PHE A 255 -1.84 -0.83 9.93
C PHE A 255 -2.97 0.19 9.74
N VAL A 256 -2.65 1.47 9.63
CA VAL A 256 -3.61 2.56 9.39
C VAL A 256 -3.49 3.02 7.94
N LEU A 257 -4.55 2.87 7.17
CA LEU A 257 -4.59 3.20 5.74
C LEU A 257 -5.55 4.36 5.46
N GLY A 258 -4.97 5.52 5.13
CA GLY A 258 -5.69 6.62 4.48
C GLY A 258 -5.83 6.38 2.98
N HIS A 259 -6.53 7.25 2.27
CA HIS A 259 -6.60 7.16 0.80
C HIS A 259 -6.76 8.52 0.13
N THR A 260 -6.29 8.62 -1.12
CA THR A 260 -6.44 9.84 -1.92
C THR A 260 -7.92 10.14 -2.19
N SER A 261 -8.25 11.44 -2.31
CA SER A 261 -9.63 11.91 -2.53
C SER A 261 -10.67 11.42 -1.51
N CYS A 262 -10.30 11.34 -0.23
CA CYS A 262 -11.21 10.98 0.86
C CYS A 262 -12.34 12.00 1.04
N GLY A 263 -13.59 11.56 0.92
CA GLY A 263 -14.77 12.42 1.05
C GLY A 263 -14.91 13.08 2.42
N ALA A 264 -14.57 12.36 3.50
CA ALA A 264 -14.64 12.90 4.87
C ALA A 264 -13.60 14.02 5.09
N ILE A 265 -12.37 13.82 4.62
CA ILE A 265 -11.30 14.84 4.71
C ILE A 265 -11.63 16.05 3.84
N LYS A 266 -12.14 15.84 2.60
CA LYS A 266 -12.61 16.93 1.74
C LYS A 266 -13.71 17.73 2.42
N GLY A 267 -14.75 17.07 2.90
CA GLY A 267 -15.86 17.72 3.61
C GLY A 267 -15.41 18.50 4.85
N ALA A 268 -14.47 17.95 5.63
CA ALA A 268 -13.88 18.64 6.77
C ALA A 268 -13.07 19.86 6.34
N THR A 269 -12.36 19.76 5.21
CA THR A 269 -11.58 20.87 4.63
C THR A 269 -12.50 22.01 4.18
N SER A 270 -13.54 21.71 3.40
CA SER A 270 -14.50 22.72 2.96
C SER A 270 -15.20 23.41 4.14
N ALA A 271 -15.59 22.62 5.16
CA ALA A 271 -16.23 23.15 6.37
C ALA A 271 -15.28 24.07 7.17
N PHE A 272 -14.00 23.68 7.29
CA PHE A 272 -12.98 24.47 7.98
C PHE A 272 -12.69 25.79 7.25
N LEU A 273 -12.46 25.76 5.93
CA LEU A 273 -12.08 26.94 5.13
C LEU A 273 -13.24 27.93 4.96
N SER A 274 -14.48 27.45 4.88
CA SER A 274 -15.66 28.31 4.83
C SER A 274 -15.97 29.02 6.15
N GLY A 275 -15.26 28.71 7.24
CA GLY A 275 -15.49 29.31 8.56
C GLY A 275 -16.81 28.89 9.21
N GLN A 276 -17.53 27.91 8.65
CA GLN A 276 -18.79 27.44 9.19
C GLN A 276 -18.57 26.64 10.47
N LYS A 277 -18.61 27.33 11.61
CA LYS A 277 -18.78 26.69 12.92
C LYS A 277 -20.24 26.29 13.10
N LYS A 278 -20.70 25.27 12.38
CA LYS A 278 -21.96 24.62 12.76
C LYS A 278 -21.76 24.07 14.18
N LYS A 279 -22.74 24.29 15.08
CA LYS A 279 -22.90 23.36 16.21
C LYS A 279 -22.98 21.96 15.58
N ALA A 280 -22.53 20.90 16.25
CA ALA A 280 -22.64 19.54 15.74
C ALA A 280 -23.91 18.85 16.29
N PRO A 281 -25.14 19.18 15.83
CA PRO A 281 -26.34 18.49 16.26
C PRO A 281 -26.42 17.07 15.70
N GLN A 282 -25.65 16.77 14.64
CA GLN A 282 -25.69 15.50 13.92
C GLN A 282 -24.33 14.80 13.89
N ALA A 283 -24.34 13.48 13.77
CA ALA A 283 -23.14 12.64 13.78
C ALA A 283 -22.16 12.98 12.65
N LEU A 284 -22.65 13.40 11.47
CA LEU A 284 -21.81 13.85 10.37
C LEU A 284 -21.03 15.12 10.74
N ASP A 285 -21.70 16.12 11.32
CA ASP A 285 -21.03 17.35 11.76
C ASP A 285 -19.97 17.06 12.83
N ALA A 286 -20.25 16.14 13.76
CA ALA A 286 -19.30 15.70 14.78
C ALA A 286 -18.06 15.03 14.16
N LEU A 287 -18.24 14.19 13.14
CA LEU A 287 -17.14 13.57 12.39
C LEU A 287 -16.28 14.63 11.69
N LEU A 288 -16.90 15.53 10.93
CA LEU A 288 -16.16 16.57 10.20
C LEU A 288 -15.43 17.52 11.15
N GLN A 289 -16.05 17.87 12.28
CA GLN A 289 -15.43 18.67 13.32
C GLN A 289 -14.24 17.94 13.97
N GLY A 290 -14.35 16.63 14.22
CA GLY A 290 -13.25 15.81 14.73
C GLY A 290 -12.02 15.81 13.81
N LEU A 291 -12.24 15.85 12.50
CA LEU A 291 -11.20 15.96 11.48
C LEU A 291 -10.63 17.38 11.32
N GLY A 292 -11.30 18.40 11.86
CA GLY A 292 -10.91 19.80 11.68
C GLY A 292 -9.54 20.15 12.27
N SER A 293 -9.08 19.43 13.29
CA SER A 293 -7.73 19.61 13.86
C SER A 293 -6.65 19.24 12.85
N VAL A 294 -6.81 18.11 12.16
CA VAL A 294 -5.89 17.63 11.13
C VAL A 294 -5.86 18.58 9.93
N VAL A 295 -7.04 19.07 9.50
CA VAL A 295 -7.13 20.07 8.43
C VAL A 295 -6.45 21.38 8.81
N SER A 296 -6.66 21.84 10.05
CA SER A 296 -6.02 23.05 10.58
C SER A 296 -4.49 22.94 10.55
N ASP A 297 -3.95 21.79 10.97
CA ASP A 297 -2.51 21.56 10.95
C ASP A 297 -1.98 21.47 9.51
N ALA A 298 -2.72 20.83 8.60
CA ALA A 298 -2.37 20.82 7.18
C ALA A 298 -2.31 22.23 6.57
N GLN A 299 -3.29 23.08 6.87
CA GLN A 299 -3.33 24.47 6.40
C GLN A 299 -2.17 25.30 6.96
N LYS A 300 -1.76 25.06 8.21
CA LYS A 300 -0.61 25.75 8.83
C LYS A 300 0.70 25.34 8.16
N GLU A 301 0.89 24.05 7.91
CA GLU A 301 2.12 23.52 7.29
C GLU A 301 2.28 23.99 5.84
N LEU A 302 1.20 24.05 5.07
CA LEU A 302 1.23 24.51 3.67
C LEU A 302 1.16 26.04 3.53
N GLY A 303 0.68 26.75 4.55
CA GLY A 303 0.49 28.19 4.54
C GLY A 303 -0.79 28.66 3.85
N LYS A 304 -1.15 29.93 4.03
CA LYS A 304 -2.46 30.51 3.63
C LYS A 304 -2.75 30.54 2.12
N LYS A 305 -1.74 30.30 1.28
CA LYS A 305 -1.89 30.34 -0.19
C LYS A 305 -2.26 28.97 -0.80
N ALA A 306 -2.24 27.90 0.00
CA ALA A 306 -2.57 26.57 -0.47
C ALA A 306 -4.05 26.48 -0.88
N THR A 307 -4.33 25.75 -1.96
CA THR A 307 -5.70 25.50 -2.40
C THR A 307 -6.40 24.51 -1.47
N GLU A 308 -7.72 24.46 -1.53
CA GLU A 308 -8.51 23.49 -0.77
C GLU A 308 -8.09 22.04 -1.07
N GLU A 309 -7.81 21.72 -2.33
CA GLU A 309 -7.36 20.39 -2.75
C GLU A 309 -5.99 20.04 -2.17
N GLN A 310 -5.05 20.99 -2.14
CA GLN A 310 -3.72 20.78 -1.57
C GLN A 310 -3.81 20.51 -0.07
N VAL A 311 -4.63 21.29 0.64
CA VAL A 311 -4.87 21.12 2.08
C VAL A 311 -5.53 19.76 2.35
N ALA A 312 -6.55 19.39 1.58
CA ALA A 312 -7.22 18.10 1.74
C ALA A 312 -6.28 16.92 1.46
N ALA A 313 -5.44 17.01 0.42
CA ALA A 313 -4.46 15.97 0.09
C ALA A 313 -3.42 15.78 1.20
N HIS A 314 -2.89 16.87 1.75
CA HIS A 314 -1.94 16.82 2.87
C HIS A 314 -2.59 16.34 4.17
N ALA A 315 -3.83 16.78 4.43
CA ALA A 315 -4.61 16.35 5.59
C ALA A 315 -4.87 14.83 5.61
N VAL A 316 -4.95 14.15 4.46
CA VAL A 316 -5.04 12.68 4.43
C VAL A 316 -3.83 12.03 5.11
N LYS A 317 -2.60 12.47 4.79
CA LYS A 317 -1.37 11.94 5.39
C LYS A 317 -1.32 12.25 6.89
N LEU A 318 -1.61 13.49 7.27
CA LEU A 318 -1.64 13.89 8.68
C LEU A 318 -2.70 13.12 9.47
N ASN A 319 -3.84 12.78 8.86
CA ASN A 319 -4.91 12.03 9.51
C ASN A 319 -4.49 10.59 9.85
N VAL A 320 -3.67 9.95 9.00
CA VAL A 320 -3.08 8.64 9.29
C VAL A 320 -2.26 8.72 10.57
N PHE A 321 -1.32 9.67 10.65
CA PHE A 321 -0.52 9.85 11.86
C PHE A 321 -1.35 10.28 13.06
N HIS A 322 -2.35 11.14 12.88
CA HIS A 322 -3.27 11.55 13.95
C HIS A 322 -3.98 10.34 14.56
N THR A 323 -4.47 9.43 13.71
CA THR A 323 -5.14 8.20 14.12
C THR A 323 -4.19 7.26 14.86
N MET A 324 -2.96 7.06 14.37
CA MET A 324 -1.92 6.29 15.06
C MET A 324 -1.60 6.89 16.44
N ASN A 325 -1.42 8.20 16.49
CA ASN A 325 -1.10 8.95 17.71
C ASN A 325 -2.24 8.85 18.74
N PHE A 326 -3.49 8.86 18.29
CA PHE A 326 -4.64 8.72 19.16
C PHE A 326 -4.61 7.38 19.90
N MET A 327 -4.37 6.28 19.19
CA MET A 327 -4.26 4.95 19.81
C MET A 327 -3.15 4.91 20.86
N LEU A 328 -1.97 5.44 20.51
CA LEU A 328 -0.83 5.53 21.41
C LEU A 328 -1.06 6.45 22.60
N LYS A 329 -1.97 7.41 22.53
CA LYS A 329 -2.29 8.32 23.62
C LYS A 329 -3.37 7.74 24.55
N TYR A 330 -4.40 7.12 23.98
CA TYR A 330 -5.61 6.76 24.74
C TYR A 330 -5.72 5.28 25.10
N SER A 331 -4.94 4.37 24.50
CA SER A 331 -4.87 2.95 24.90
C SER A 331 -3.54 2.62 25.56
N GLU A 332 -3.56 2.46 26.89
CA GLU A 332 -2.39 1.95 27.64
C GLU A 332 -1.97 0.55 27.17
N PRO A 333 -2.88 -0.43 26.95
CA PRO A 333 -2.48 -1.75 26.47
C PRO A 333 -1.72 -1.71 25.13
N ILE A 334 -2.20 -0.92 24.16
CA ILE A 334 -1.52 -0.77 22.87
C ILE A 334 -0.16 -0.09 23.06
N ARG A 335 -0.13 1.01 23.81
CA ARG A 335 1.11 1.76 24.09
C ARG A 335 2.17 0.90 24.77
N GLN A 336 1.79 0.06 25.75
CA GLN A 336 2.71 -0.87 26.42
C GLN A 336 3.28 -1.92 25.46
N LYS A 337 2.46 -2.50 24.59
CA LYS A 337 2.92 -3.49 23.60
C LYS A 337 3.84 -2.89 22.55
N VAL A 338 3.61 -1.64 22.17
CA VAL A 338 4.55 -0.90 21.31
C VAL A 338 5.85 -0.63 22.05
N ARG A 339 5.78 -0.25 23.34
CA ARG A 339 6.96 -0.03 24.18
C ARG A 339 7.83 -1.29 24.35
N SER A 340 7.20 -2.46 24.50
CA SER A 340 7.91 -3.74 24.64
C SER A 340 8.42 -4.33 23.33
N GLY A 341 8.03 -3.76 22.19
CA GLY A 341 8.33 -4.30 20.85
C GLY A 341 7.45 -5.49 20.44
N GLU A 342 6.41 -5.83 21.21
CA GLU A 342 5.46 -6.90 20.87
C GLU A 342 4.52 -6.50 19.71
N LEU A 343 4.23 -5.20 19.59
CA LEU A 343 3.28 -4.64 18.62
C LEU A 343 3.94 -3.50 17.83
N GLU A 344 3.74 -3.47 16.51
CA GLU A 344 4.05 -2.29 15.70
C GLU A 344 2.79 -1.61 15.18
N ILE A 345 2.87 -0.28 15.02
CA ILE A 345 1.85 0.52 14.34
C ILE A 345 2.51 1.16 13.12
N GLN A 346 1.94 0.90 11.95
CA GLN A 346 2.45 1.38 10.66
C GLN A 346 1.33 2.13 9.92
N GLY A 347 1.69 3.14 9.13
CA GLY A 347 0.76 3.94 8.34
C GLY A 347 0.99 3.81 6.84
N GLY A 348 -0.05 4.10 6.06
CA GLY A 348 0.05 4.25 4.61
C GLY A 348 -1.08 5.07 4.00
N VAL A 349 -0.91 5.48 2.73
CA VAL A 349 -1.95 6.12 1.92
C VAL A 349 -2.16 5.35 0.63
N TYR A 350 -3.38 4.87 0.41
CA TYR A 350 -3.80 4.23 -0.83
C TYR A 350 -4.15 5.26 -1.89
N ASP A 351 -3.55 5.15 -3.06
CA ASP A 351 -3.91 5.98 -4.20
C ASP A 351 -5.01 5.31 -5.04
N LEU A 352 -6.16 5.98 -5.13
CA LEU A 352 -7.35 5.46 -5.83
C LEU A 352 -7.12 5.23 -7.34
N GLN A 353 -6.14 5.89 -7.97
CA GLN A 353 -5.94 5.82 -9.42
C GLN A 353 -4.97 4.70 -9.79
N THR A 354 -3.86 4.60 -9.07
CA THR A 354 -2.79 3.63 -9.33
C THR A 354 -3.01 2.30 -8.61
N GLY A 355 -3.83 2.29 -7.56
CA GLY A 355 -3.96 1.15 -6.64
C GLY A 355 -2.77 0.95 -5.71
N ARG A 356 -1.75 1.82 -5.75
CA ARG A 356 -0.54 1.70 -4.92
C ARG A 356 -0.75 2.27 -3.53
N VAL A 357 -0.09 1.67 -2.55
CA VAL A 357 0.01 2.21 -1.19
C VAL A 357 1.37 2.88 -1.00
N GLU A 358 1.36 4.16 -0.67
CA GLU A 358 2.52 4.87 -0.11
C GLU A 358 2.66 4.46 1.36
N PHE A 359 3.67 3.67 1.69
CA PHE A 359 3.92 3.24 3.08
C PHE A 359 4.66 4.35 3.84
N LEU A 360 4.00 4.93 4.83
CA LEU A 360 4.50 6.06 5.62
C LEU A 360 5.40 5.64 6.80
N GLY A 361 5.27 4.38 7.25
CA GLY A 361 6.03 3.88 8.39
C GLY A 361 5.38 4.19 9.74
N ALA A 362 6.18 4.20 10.80
CA ALA A 362 5.74 4.59 12.14
C ALA A 362 5.45 6.10 12.21
N SER A 363 4.61 6.50 13.17
CA SER A 363 4.32 7.93 13.36
C SER A 363 5.57 8.68 13.80
N PRO A 364 5.86 9.88 13.26
CA PRO A 364 6.95 10.72 13.74
C PRO A 364 6.87 11.07 15.24
N SER A 365 5.66 11.04 15.81
CA SER A 365 5.44 11.32 17.24
C SER A 365 5.50 10.08 18.14
N GLN A 366 5.70 8.88 17.57
CA GLN A 366 5.59 7.62 18.29
C GLN A 366 6.54 7.53 19.49
N ALA A 367 7.83 7.83 19.30
CA ALA A 367 8.83 7.74 20.38
C ALA A 367 8.44 8.60 21.60
N LYS A 368 7.98 9.83 21.35
CA LYS A 368 7.51 10.75 22.39
C LYS A 368 6.26 10.23 23.11
N LEU A 369 5.29 9.71 22.37
CA LEU A 369 4.03 9.20 22.94
C LEU A 369 4.22 7.92 23.75
N VAL A 370 5.15 7.06 23.33
CA VAL A 370 5.50 5.82 24.03
C VAL A 370 6.31 6.11 25.30
N ALA A 371 7.16 7.15 25.29
CA ALA A 371 7.97 7.57 26.44
C ALA A 371 7.20 8.35 27.52
N ALA A 372 6.03 8.91 27.20
CA ALA A 372 5.23 9.65 28.17
C ALA A 372 4.69 8.71 29.27
N GLU A 373 5.30 8.74 30.45
CA GLU A 373 4.79 8.07 31.66
C GLU A 373 3.55 8.80 32.20
N GLY A 374 2.57 8.04 32.71
CA GLY A 374 1.55 8.56 33.62
C GLY A 374 0.44 9.45 33.05
N ALA A 375 0.47 9.86 31.77
CA ALA A 375 -0.61 10.62 31.16
C ALA A 375 -1.77 9.71 30.70
N VAL A 376 -2.37 8.98 31.64
CA VAL A 376 -3.74 8.48 31.44
C VAL A 376 -4.61 9.72 31.32
N ALA A 377 -5.13 10.02 30.14
CA ALA A 377 -6.27 10.93 30.04
C ALA A 377 -7.32 10.43 31.04
N PRO A 378 -7.90 11.31 31.89
CA PRO A 378 -8.56 10.93 33.13
C PRO A 378 -9.42 9.69 32.97
N SER A 379 -9.16 8.69 33.82
CA SER A 379 -9.81 7.39 33.75
C SER A 379 -11.33 7.55 33.66
N LEU A 380 -11.93 6.70 32.84
CA LEU A 380 -13.36 6.54 32.57
C LEU A 380 -14.27 6.40 33.80
N LYS A 381 -13.72 6.27 35.01
CA LYS A 381 -14.51 6.10 36.24
C LYS A 381 -15.12 7.39 36.79
N SER A 382 -14.65 8.58 36.40
CA SER A 382 -15.08 9.83 37.05
C SER A 382 -16.35 10.48 36.50
N LYS A 383 -17.03 9.88 35.51
CA LYS A 383 -18.27 10.46 34.91
C LYS A 383 -19.56 9.67 35.17
N MET A 384 -19.49 8.53 35.87
CA MET A 384 -20.69 7.71 36.19
C MET A 384 -21.18 7.83 37.64
N GLN A 385 -20.64 8.76 38.44
CA GLN A 385 -21.08 8.98 39.84
C GLN A 385 -21.81 10.31 40.05
N GLY A 386 -22.33 10.94 38.99
CA GLY A 386 -22.99 12.24 39.09
C GLY A 386 -24.06 12.50 38.03
N ALA A 387 -24.88 11.49 37.72
CA ALA A 387 -26.11 11.63 36.95
C ALA A 387 -27.27 10.99 37.71
#